data_AF-A0A8S3ZJR3-F1
#
_entry.id   AF-A0A8S3ZJR3-F1
#
_cell.length_a   1.000
_cell.length_b   1.000
_cell.length_c   1.000
_cell.angle_alpha   90.00
_cell.angle_beta   90.00
_cell.angle_gamma   90.00
#
_symmetry.space_group_name_H-M   'P 1'
#
loop_
_entity.id
_entity.type
_entity.pdbx_description
1 polymer ?
#
loop_
_entity_poly.entity_id
_entity_poly.type
_entity_poly.pdbx_seq_one_letter_code
_entity_poly.pdbx_strand_id
1 'polypeptide(L)'
;PLLPPFSHPSRSDTTVSVISPDQLLDQKELSQLSTGIRNYLEQWPYNVLEYLPRTIQVLGTSVQYLLYSALLNASLRISGTTPQIEEDIRRFYTCCSLSQFLEPLQPEKMAAADSSDDSDLWQFQPVVVDIVFEPGHGMTFDKKYVCKYCASMAETLIAVNSTDVTKIRELLDSFKLKFVRNLNTFKRYLKKAEIDHYALYRSLSFLKVCNCGDLLLRYVKLDAGTETLRVIAALETFIRDVNLKLQ
;
A
#
# COMPACT_ATOMS: atom_id res chain seq x y z
N PRO A 1 -81.48 54.54 -1.02
CA PRO A 1 -80.81 55.69 -1.66
C PRO A 1 -79.42 55.29 -2.17
N LEU A 2 -79.30 55.24 -3.51
CA LEU A 2 -78.10 55.40 -4.33
C LEU A 2 -76.98 54.32 -4.29
N LEU A 3 -76.98 53.50 -5.35
CA LEU A 3 -75.81 52.87 -6.00
C LEU A 3 -75.18 53.88 -7.02
N PRO A 4 -74.07 53.56 -7.73
CA PRO A 4 -72.64 53.47 -7.38
C PRO A 4 -71.86 54.55 -8.22
N PRO A 5 -70.58 54.44 -8.71
CA PRO A 5 -70.30 53.48 -9.81
C PRO A 5 -68.82 53.09 -10.18
N PHE A 6 -68.73 52.11 -11.09
CA PHE A 6 -67.68 51.76 -12.10
C PHE A 6 -66.27 51.33 -11.64
N SER A 7 -65.71 50.19 -12.07
CA SER A 7 -65.44 49.87 -13.49
C SER A 7 -65.01 48.39 -13.72
N HIS A 8 -65.39 47.85 -14.90
CA HIS A 8 -65.07 46.55 -15.53
C HIS A 8 -63.57 46.39 -15.94
N PRO A 9 -63.15 45.36 -16.72
CA PRO A 9 -63.26 43.89 -16.63
C PRO A 9 -61.85 43.24 -16.75
N SER A 10 -61.70 41.90 -16.77
CA SER A 10 -60.96 41.19 -17.85
C SER A 10 -60.58 39.74 -17.54
N ARG A 11 -60.95 38.89 -18.52
CA ARG A 11 -60.21 37.77 -19.11
C ARG A 11 -59.68 36.64 -18.23
N SER A 12 -60.40 35.53 -18.34
CA SER A 12 -59.83 34.22 -18.64
C SER A 12 -58.61 34.28 -19.58
N ASP A 13 -57.47 33.81 -19.11
CA ASP A 13 -56.41 33.28 -19.97
C ASP A 13 -55.84 32.00 -19.34
N THR A 14 -56.36 30.89 -19.83
CA THR A 14 -55.71 29.58 -19.82
C THR A 14 -54.46 29.71 -20.69
N THR A 15 -53.31 30.03 -20.09
CA THR A 15 -52.02 29.91 -20.78
C THR A 15 -51.27 28.72 -20.21
N VAL A 16 -51.38 27.63 -20.96
CA VAL A 16 -50.51 26.46 -20.89
C VAL A 16 -49.07 26.96 -20.83
N SER A 17 -48.37 26.67 -19.74
CA SER A 17 -46.94 26.85 -19.62
C SER A 17 -46.27 25.95 -20.65
N VAL A 18 -45.95 26.53 -21.81
CA VAL A 18 -45.07 25.92 -22.81
C VAL A 18 -43.69 25.84 -22.19
N ILE A 19 -43.39 24.71 -21.55
CA ILE A 19 -42.05 24.42 -21.05
C ILE A 19 -41.14 24.35 -22.28
N SER A 20 -40.19 25.29 -22.36
CA SER A 20 -39.25 25.34 -23.48
C SER A 20 -38.37 24.08 -23.49
N PRO A 21 -38.10 23.46 -24.66
CA PRO A 21 -37.32 22.22 -24.74
C PRO A 21 -35.92 22.34 -24.11
N ASP A 22 -35.32 23.54 -24.13
CA ASP A 22 -34.02 23.81 -23.50
C ASP A 22 -34.06 23.76 -21.96
N GLN A 23 -35.18 24.14 -21.32
CA GLN A 23 -35.33 24.02 -19.86
C GLN A 23 -35.57 22.57 -19.40
N LEU A 24 -36.15 21.74 -20.28
CA LEU A 24 -36.31 20.30 -20.04
C LEU A 24 -34.99 19.53 -20.18
N LEU A 25 -34.10 19.98 -21.07
CA LEU A 25 -32.76 19.40 -21.23
C LEU A 25 -31.92 19.62 -19.96
N ASP A 26 -31.90 20.85 -19.44
CA ASP A 26 -31.10 21.26 -18.28
C ASP A 26 -31.56 20.53 -17.00
N GLN A 27 -32.88 20.34 -16.83
CA GLN A 27 -33.44 19.60 -15.69
C GLN A 27 -33.20 18.08 -15.78
N LYS A 28 -33.13 17.53 -17.00
CA LYS A 28 -32.79 16.12 -17.23
C LYS A 28 -31.31 15.85 -16.97
N GLU A 29 -30.42 16.77 -17.35
CA GLU A 29 -28.99 16.69 -17.06
C GLU A 29 -28.70 16.83 -15.55
N LEU A 30 -29.37 17.75 -14.86
CA LEU A 30 -29.28 17.90 -13.40
C LEU A 30 -29.81 16.67 -12.63
N SER A 31 -30.88 16.04 -13.12
CA SER A 31 -31.42 14.82 -12.52
C SER A 31 -30.56 13.58 -12.82
N GLN A 32 -29.96 13.49 -14.01
CA GLN A 32 -28.99 12.45 -14.34
C GLN A 32 -27.69 12.61 -13.54
N LEU A 33 -27.20 13.85 -13.38
CA LEU A 33 -26.02 14.15 -12.57
C LEU A 33 -26.26 13.84 -11.08
N SER A 34 -27.41 14.22 -10.54
CA SER A 34 -27.74 13.90 -9.14
C SER A 34 -27.90 12.39 -8.91
N THR A 35 -28.44 11.66 -9.89
CA THR A 35 -28.51 10.19 -9.87
C THR A 35 -27.11 9.56 -9.98
N GLY A 36 -26.24 10.09 -10.85
CA GLY A 36 -24.86 9.65 -11.01
C GLY A 36 -24.02 9.86 -9.75
N ILE A 37 -24.11 11.05 -9.13
CA ILE A 37 -23.44 11.36 -7.86
C ILE A 37 -23.96 10.47 -6.74
N ARG A 38 -25.28 10.26 -6.65
CA ARG A 38 -25.87 9.38 -5.64
C ARG A 38 -25.39 7.94 -5.78
N ASN A 39 -25.44 7.38 -6.99
CA ASN A 39 -24.94 6.04 -7.27
C ASN A 39 -23.44 5.91 -6.95
N TYR A 40 -22.66 6.94 -7.26
CA TYR A 40 -21.23 6.99 -6.93
C TYR A 40 -20.99 7.00 -5.41
N LEU A 41 -21.72 7.83 -4.66
CA LEU A 41 -21.61 7.91 -3.20
C LEU A 41 -22.09 6.63 -2.50
N GLU A 42 -23.11 5.97 -3.04
CA GLU A 42 -23.58 4.68 -2.54
C GLU A 42 -22.54 3.57 -2.80
N GLN A 43 -21.80 3.62 -3.91
CA GLN A 43 -20.72 2.69 -4.23
C GLN A 43 -19.36 3.09 -3.62
N TRP A 44 -19.24 4.29 -3.06
CA TRP A 44 -17.97 4.83 -2.56
C TRP A 44 -17.32 3.96 -1.48
N PRO A 45 -18.04 3.48 -0.45
CA PRO A 45 -17.47 2.56 0.54
C PRO A 45 -16.96 1.26 -0.11
N TYR A 46 -17.70 0.73 -1.09
CA TYR A 46 -17.33 -0.47 -1.81
C TYR A 46 -16.03 -0.31 -2.62
N ASN A 47 -15.85 0.87 -3.21
CA ASN A 47 -14.69 1.18 -4.04
C ASN A 47 -13.47 1.57 -3.19
N VAL A 48 -13.66 2.18 -2.03
CA VAL A 48 -12.57 2.78 -1.24
C VAL A 48 -12.15 1.95 -0.04
N LEU A 49 -13.01 1.05 0.46
CA LEU A 49 -12.75 0.34 1.72
C LEU A 49 -12.89 -1.18 1.54
N GLU A 50 -13.92 -1.65 0.84
CA GLU A 50 -14.20 -3.09 0.72
C GLU A 50 -13.12 -3.89 -0.05
N TYR A 51 -12.20 -3.24 -0.76
CA TYR A 51 -11.05 -3.94 -1.36
C TYR A 51 -10.16 -4.59 -0.29
N LEU A 52 -10.11 -4.04 0.92
CA LEU A 52 -9.29 -4.54 2.02
C LEU A 52 -9.73 -5.95 2.46
N PRO A 53 -10.97 -6.16 2.93
CA PRO A 53 -11.42 -7.50 3.31
C PRO A 53 -11.48 -8.46 2.12
N ARG A 54 -11.87 -8.01 0.92
CA ARG A 54 -11.88 -8.87 -0.29
C ARG A 54 -10.51 -9.41 -0.62
N THR A 55 -9.49 -8.57 -0.58
CA THR A 55 -8.10 -8.98 -0.83
C THR A 55 -7.63 -9.99 0.21
N ILE A 56 -7.92 -9.76 1.49
CA ILE A 56 -7.56 -10.70 2.56
C ILE A 56 -8.25 -12.05 2.38
N GLN A 57 -9.54 -12.05 1.99
CA GLN A 57 -10.29 -13.29 1.73
C GLN A 57 -9.74 -14.06 0.52
N VAL A 58 -9.40 -13.37 -0.57
CA VAL A 58 -8.87 -14.00 -1.80
C VAL A 58 -7.48 -14.59 -1.56
N LEU A 59 -6.58 -13.86 -0.88
CA LEU A 59 -5.21 -14.31 -0.66
C LEU A 59 -5.07 -15.28 0.53
N GLY A 60 -5.93 -15.17 1.55
CA GLY A 60 -5.85 -15.96 2.77
C GLY A 60 -4.46 -15.87 3.42
N THR A 61 -3.84 -17.02 3.68
CA THR A 61 -2.49 -17.10 4.28
C THR A 61 -1.39 -16.51 3.39
N SER A 62 -1.64 -16.37 2.09
CA SER A 62 -0.67 -15.80 1.15
C SER A 62 -0.57 -14.27 1.22
N VAL A 63 -1.41 -13.60 2.02
CA VAL A 63 -1.29 -12.16 2.32
C VAL A 63 0.09 -11.81 2.85
N GLN A 64 0.75 -12.72 3.58
CA GLN A 64 2.11 -12.49 4.07
C GLN A 64 3.13 -12.21 2.96
N TYR A 65 3.01 -12.86 1.80
CA TYR A 65 3.91 -12.67 0.67
C TYR A 65 3.66 -11.32 0.01
N LEU A 66 2.40 -10.89 -0.04
CA LEU A 66 2.02 -9.57 -0.53
C LEU A 66 2.52 -8.45 0.39
N LEU A 67 2.38 -8.62 1.71
CA LEU A 67 2.91 -7.69 2.71
C LEU A 67 4.43 -7.57 2.61
N TYR A 68 5.14 -8.69 2.48
CA TYR A 68 6.59 -8.68 2.29
C TYR A 68 6.97 -7.95 1.02
N SER A 69 6.30 -8.26 -0.10
CA SER A 69 6.55 -7.63 -1.39
C SER A 69 6.32 -6.11 -1.35
N ALA A 70 5.29 -5.67 -0.62
CA ALA A 70 4.98 -4.25 -0.43
C ALA A 70 6.05 -3.52 0.40
N LEU A 71 6.53 -4.16 1.47
CA LEU A 71 7.66 -3.63 2.23
C LEU A 71 8.96 -3.66 1.42
N LEU A 72 9.14 -4.62 0.50
CA LEU A 72 10.28 -4.68 -0.40
C LEU A 72 10.24 -3.61 -1.50
N ASN A 73 9.10 -2.94 -1.67
CA ASN A 73 8.81 -2.04 -2.79
C ASN A 73 9.01 -2.75 -4.15
N ALA A 74 8.56 -4.01 -4.23
CA ALA A 74 8.62 -4.81 -5.45
C ALA A 74 7.66 -4.28 -6.55
N SER A 75 7.94 -4.61 -7.81
CA SER A 75 6.98 -4.44 -8.90
C SER A 75 6.06 -5.66 -8.97
N LEU A 76 4.74 -5.45 -8.93
CA LEU A 76 3.77 -6.53 -8.97
C LEU A 76 3.28 -6.77 -10.41
N ARG A 77 3.31 -8.02 -10.88
CA ARG A 77 2.60 -8.43 -12.09
C ARG A 77 1.56 -9.46 -11.71
N ILE A 78 0.30 -9.21 -12.07
CA ILE A 78 -0.82 -10.08 -11.73
C ILE A 78 -1.39 -10.61 -13.05
N SER A 79 -1.67 -11.91 -13.11
CA SER A 79 -2.22 -12.56 -14.30
C SER A 79 -3.22 -13.65 -13.93
N GLY A 80 -4.16 -13.95 -14.85
CA GLY A 80 -5.13 -15.04 -14.69
C GLY A 80 -6.33 -14.75 -13.77
N THR A 81 -6.57 -13.50 -13.40
CA THR A 81 -7.65 -13.12 -12.48
C THR A 81 -8.67 -12.16 -13.10
N THR A 82 -9.75 -11.86 -12.38
CA THR A 82 -10.73 -10.86 -12.80
C THR A 82 -10.16 -9.44 -12.61
N PRO A 83 -10.54 -8.45 -13.45
CA PRO A 83 -10.02 -7.09 -13.33
C PRO A 83 -10.32 -6.45 -11.97
N GLN A 84 -11.40 -6.89 -11.31
CA GLN A 84 -11.73 -6.43 -9.97
C GLN A 84 -10.73 -6.92 -8.91
N ILE A 85 -10.40 -8.21 -8.91
CA ILE A 85 -9.45 -8.78 -7.94
C ILE A 85 -8.06 -8.21 -8.19
N GLU A 86 -7.67 -8.05 -9.45
CA GLU A 86 -6.41 -7.40 -9.83
C GLU A 86 -6.28 -6.00 -9.23
N GLU A 87 -7.33 -5.18 -9.38
CA GLU A 87 -7.37 -3.82 -8.85
C GLU A 87 -7.38 -3.80 -7.32
N ASP A 88 -8.15 -4.69 -6.68
CA ASP A 88 -8.20 -4.81 -5.22
C ASP A 88 -6.81 -5.13 -4.64
N ILE A 89 -6.10 -6.09 -5.26
CA ILE A 89 -4.73 -6.46 -4.87
C ILE A 89 -3.77 -5.29 -5.06
N ARG A 90 -3.85 -4.54 -6.16
CA ARG A 90 -3.00 -3.37 -6.39
C ARG A 90 -3.25 -2.26 -5.38
N ARG A 91 -4.51 -2.00 -5.02
CA ARG A 91 -4.87 -1.01 -3.97
C ARG A 91 -4.36 -1.44 -2.61
N PHE A 92 -4.56 -2.70 -2.25
CA PHE A 92 -4.03 -3.27 -1.02
C PHE A 92 -2.51 -3.18 -0.95
N TYR A 93 -1.83 -3.56 -2.04
CA TYR A 93 -0.39 -3.46 -2.18
C TYR A 93 0.10 -2.02 -1.94
N THR A 94 -0.52 -1.06 -2.63
CA THR A 94 -0.20 0.37 -2.51
C THR A 94 -0.42 0.86 -1.08
N CYS A 95 -1.51 0.43 -0.43
CA CYS A 95 -1.81 0.76 0.96
C CYS A 95 -0.73 0.29 1.95
N CYS A 96 -0.09 -0.85 1.66
CA CYS A 96 0.96 -1.45 2.49
C CYS A 96 2.38 -0.95 2.13
N SER A 97 2.55 -0.42 0.91
CA SER A 97 3.85 -0.02 0.39
C SER A 97 4.43 1.17 1.15
N LEU A 98 5.77 1.25 1.15
CA LEU A 98 6.51 2.36 1.76
C LEU A 98 6.90 3.43 0.73
N SER A 99 6.42 3.34 -0.50
CA SER A 99 6.84 4.19 -1.62
C SER A 99 6.62 5.69 -1.36
N GLN A 100 5.65 6.04 -0.49
CA GLN A 100 5.40 7.42 -0.05
C GLN A 100 6.38 7.93 1.02
N PHE A 101 7.09 7.05 1.70
CA PHE A 101 8.04 7.37 2.78
C PHE A 101 9.50 7.28 2.34
N LEU A 102 9.74 6.62 1.22
CA LEU A 102 11.05 6.46 0.61
C LEU A 102 11.12 7.46 -0.53
N GLU A 103 12.00 8.44 -0.42
CA GLU A 103 12.38 9.25 -1.57
C GLU A 103 12.69 8.31 -2.75
N PRO A 104 12.28 8.65 -3.99
CA PRO A 104 12.49 7.78 -5.14
C PRO A 104 13.95 7.37 -5.11
N LEU A 105 14.20 6.06 -4.97
CA LEU A 105 15.54 5.49 -4.95
C LEU A 105 16.21 5.95 -6.25
N GLN A 106 17.00 7.02 -6.17
CA GLN A 106 17.46 7.71 -7.37
C GLN A 106 18.39 6.77 -8.13
N PRO A 107 18.16 6.55 -9.43
CA PRO A 107 18.99 5.68 -10.27
C PRO A 107 20.44 6.18 -10.39
N GLU A 108 20.71 7.42 -9.99
CA GLU A 108 22.03 8.06 -10.06
C GLU A 108 23.05 7.45 -9.09
N LYS A 109 22.62 6.89 -7.94
CA LYS A 109 23.51 6.16 -7.02
C LYS A 109 23.88 4.76 -7.51
N MET A 110 23.07 4.17 -8.40
CA MET A 110 23.38 2.86 -8.99
C MET A 110 24.47 2.96 -10.07
N ALA A 111 24.58 4.10 -10.77
CA ALA A 111 25.59 4.32 -11.81
C ALA A 111 27.01 4.59 -11.25
N ALA A 112 27.14 5.00 -9.99
CA ALA A 112 28.45 5.24 -9.36
C ALA A 112 29.10 3.98 -8.76
N ALA A 113 28.42 2.83 -8.81
CA ALA A 113 28.85 1.56 -8.23
C ALA A 113 29.55 0.61 -9.23
N ASP A 114 29.83 1.06 -10.46
CA ASP A 114 30.46 0.28 -11.55
C ASP A 114 31.95 -0.06 -11.33
N SER A 115 32.49 0.06 -10.10
CA SER A 115 33.93 -0.15 -9.84
C SER A 115 34.30 -0.98 -8.61
N SER A 116 33.36 -1.67 -7.97
CA SER A 116 33.71 -2.57 -6.85
C SER A 116 32.87 -3.84 -6.82
N ASP A 117 33.57 -4.99 -6.86
CA ASP A 117 33.16 -6.39 -6.65
C ASP A 117 31.67 -6.76 -6.86
N ASP A 118 31.46 -7.49 -7.95
CA ASP A 118 30.21 -7.86 -8.64
C ASP A 118 29.29 -8.86 -7.89
N SER A 119 29.42 -9.02 -6.57
CA SER A 119 28.65 -10.04 -5.82
C SER A 119 27.42 -9.51 -5.05
N ASP A 120 27.38 -8.23 -4.68
CA ASP A 120 26.32 -7.69 -3.82
C ASP A 120 25.30 -6.80 -4.55
N LEU A 121 25.54 -6.49 -5.84
CA LEU A 121 24.71 -5.59 -6.64
C LEU A 121 23.31 -6.15 -6.97
N TRP A 122 23.14 -7.48 -6.98
CA TRP A 122 21.83 -8.13 -7.17
C TRP A 122 20.80 -7.75 -6.10
N GLN A 123 21.25 -7.40 -4.89
CA GLN A 123 20.36 -7.04 -3.78
C GLN A 123 19.62 -5.72 -4.00
N PHE A 124 20.06 -4.91 -4.97
CA PHE A 124 19.52 -3.59 -5.28
C PHE A 124 18.69 -3.55 -6.56
N GLN A 125 18.61 -4.64 -7.32
CA GLN A 125 17.77 -4.69 -8.50
C GLN A 125 16.28 -4.57 -8.14
N PRO A 126 15.48 -3.93 -9.02
CA PRO A 126 14.03 -3.89 -8.85
C PRO A 126 13.47 -5.31 -8.87
N VAL A 127 12.94 -5.75 -7.72
CA VAL A 127 12.39 -7.09 -7.59
C VAL A 127 11.00 -7.08 -8.22
N VAL A 128 10.81 -7.89 -9.25
CA VAL A 128 9.48 -8.19 -9.79
C VAL A 128 8.93 -9.43 -9.11
N VAL A 129 7.67 -9.38 -8.69
CA VAL A 129 6.93 -10.51 -8.11
C VAL A 129 5.69 -10.76 -8.97
N ASP A 130 5.57 -11.99 -9.46
CA ASP A 130 4.49 -12.45 -10.32
C ASP A 130 3.46 -13.22 -9.48
N ILE A 131 2.19 -12.80 -9.58
CA ILE A 131 1.03 -13.47 -8.99
C ILE A 131 0.21 -14.07 -10.11
N VAL A 132 0.14 -15.40 -10.16
CA VAL A 132 -0.56 -16.14 -11.20
C VAL A 132 -1.75 -16.86 -10.58
N PHE A 133 -2.93 -16.61 -11.13
CA PHE A 133 -4.17 -17.31 -10.79
C PHE A 133 -4.42 -18.39 -11.83
N GLU A 134 -4.24 -19.65 -11.45
CA GLU A 134 -4.43 -20.79 -12.34
C GLU A 134 -5.80 -21.45 -12.13
N PRO A 135 -6.54 -21.78 -13.21
CA PRO A 135 -7.79 -22.51 -13.10
C PRO A 135 -7.56 -23.89 -12.45
N GLY A 136 -8.10 -24.10 -11.25
CA GLY A 136 -8.06 -25.38 -10.52
C GLY A 136 -6.86 -25.59 -9.59
N HIS A 137 -5.78 -24.81 -9.70
CA HIS A 137 -4.62 -24.86 -8.78
C HIS A 137 -4.57 -23.68 -7.79
N GLY A 138 -5.45 -22.68 -7.97
CA GLY A 138 -5.53 -21.52 -7.10
C GLY A 138 -4.50 -20.45 -7.45
N MET A 139 -4.13 -19.63 -6.47
CA MET A 139 -3.20 -18.51 -6.65
C MET A 139 -1.78 -18.91 -6.24
N THR A 140 -0.79 -18.53 -7.05
CA THR A 140 0.63 -18.77 -6.77
C THR A 140 1.46 -17.49 -6.87
N PHE A 141 2.53 -17.43 -6.08
CA PHE A 141 3.58 -16.41 -6.14
C PHE A 141 4.85 -17.06 -6.69
N ASP A 142 5.50 -16.42 -7.67
CA ASP A 142 6.81 -16.86 -8.18
C ASP A 142 7.90 -16.80 -7.09
N LYS A 143 7.85 -15.77 -6.25
CA LYS A 143 8.78 -15.50 -5.15
C LYS A 143 8.05 -15.46 -3.83
N LYS A 144 8.39 -16.39 -2.94
CA LYS A 144 7.76 -16.57 -1.62
C LYS A 144 8.69 -16.10 -0.51
N TYR A 145 8.90 -14.80 -0.44
CA TYR A 145 9.66 -14.21 0.66
C TYR A 145 8.83 -14.18 1.95
N VAL A 146 9.43 -14.59 3.06
CA VAL A 146 8.78 -14.67 4.37
C VAL A 146 9.64 -14.04 5.44
N CYS A 147 8.99 -13.36 6.38
CA CYS A 147 9.57 -12.97 7.66
C CYS A 147 8.49 -13.03 8.73
N LYS A 148 8.89 -13.23 9.99
CA LYS A 148 7.93 -13.36 11.10
C LYS A 148 7.07 -12.11 11.28
N TYR A 149 7.60 -10.95 10.93
CA TYR A 149 6.87 -9.69 10.99
C TYR A 149 5.66 -9.67 10.05
N CYS A 150 5.85 -10.07 8.79
CA CYS A 150 4.76 -10.16 7.82
C CYS A 150 3.80 -11.31 8.12
N ALA A 151 4.31 -12.45 8.57
CA ALA A 151 3.49 -13.60 8.95
C ALA A 151 2.54 -13.26 10.12
N SER A 152 3.07 -12.65 11.19
CA SER A 152 2.27 -12.24 12.36
C SER A 152 1.21 -11.20 12.01
N MET A 153 1.54 -10.25 11.12
CA MET A 153 0.55 -9.30 10.62
C MET A 153 -0.52 -9.98 9.76
N ALA A 154 -0.14 -10.90 8.87
CA ALA A 154 -1.10 -11.66 8.07
C ALA A 154 -2.07 -12.47 8.94
N GLU A 155 -1.57 -13.16 9.97
CA GLU A 155 -2.41 -13.86 10.96
C GLU A 155 -3.40 -12.91 11.63
N THR A 156 -2.93 -11.72 12.04
CA THR A 156 -3.77 -10.70 12.67
C THR A 156 -4.86 -10.20 11.72
N LEU A 157 -4.51 -9.96 10.45
CA LEU A 157 -5.45 -9.51 9.42
C LEU A 157 -6.51 -10.56 9.10
N ILE A 158 -6.13 -11.84 9.03
CA ILE A 158 -7.06 -12.96 8.80
C ILE A 158 -8.00 -13.16 9.99
N ALA A 159 -7.50 -12.93 11.22
CA ALA A 159 -8.30 -13.05 12.44
C ALA A 159 -9.28 -11.89 12.67
N VAL A 160 -9.10 -10.77 11.97
CA VAL A 160 -10.01 -9.62 12.06
C VAL A 160 -11.30 -9.94 11.31
N ASN A 161 -12.43 -9.57 11.91
CA ASN A 161 -13.72 -9.70 11.23
C ASN A 161 -13.70 -8.90 9.93
N SER A 162 -14.02 -9.54 8.81
CA SER A 162 -14.03 -8.93 7.48
C SER A 162 -14.99 -7.74 7.34
N THR A 163 -15.93 -7.56 8.28
CA THR A 163 -16.83 -6.40 8.29
C THR A 163 -16.21 -5.15 8.93
N ASP A 164 -15.10 -5.29 9.67
CA ASP A 164 -14.44 -4.17 10.38
C ASP A 164 -13.28 -3.61 9.54
N VAL A 165 -13.65 -2.88 8.47
CA VAL A 165 -12.67 -2.33 7.52
C VAL A 165 -11.79 -1.25 8.16
N THR A 166 -12.34 -0.51 9.13
CA THR A 166 -11.60 0.48 9.92
C THR A 166 -10.43 -0.15 10.66
N LYS A 167 -10.67 -1.27 11.34
CA LYS A 167 -9.63 -1.99 12.08
C LYS A 167 -8.59 -2.59 11.14
N ILE A 168 -8.99 -3.13 9.99
CA ILE A 168 -8.03 -3.60 8.97
C ILE A 168 -7.09 -2.47 8.56
N ARG A 169 -7.63 -1.27 8.30
CA ARG A 169 -6.83 -0.11 7.91
C ARG A 169 -5.88 0.34 9.02
N GLU A 170 -6.36 0.43 10.26
CA GLU A 170 -5.54 0.77 11.43
C GLU A 170 -4.38 -0.22 11.61
N LEU A 171 -4.64 -1.52 11.39
CA LEU A 171 -3.60 -2.55 11.47
C LEU A 171 -2.54 -2.35 10.38
N LEU A 172 -2.94 -2.09 9.13
CA LEU A 172 -2.00 -1.80 8.03
C LEU A 172 -1.18 -0.52 8.27
N ASP A 173 -1.78 0.52 8.85
CA ASP A 173 -1.06 1.74 9.21
C ASP A 173 -0.09 1.50 10.37
N SER A 174 -0.51 0.75 11.40
CA SER A 174 0.36 0.34 12.50
C SER A 174 1.54 -0.51 12.02
N PHE A 175 1.30 -1.38 11.04
CA PHE A 175 2.30 -2.22 10.38
C PHE A 175 3.36 -1.39 9.67
N LYS A 176 2.95 -0.39 8.87
CA LYS A 176 3.91 0.52 8.22
C LYS A 176 4.69 1.33 9.25
N LEU A 177 4.02 1.92 10.22
CA LEU A 177 4.65 2.77 11.24
C LEU A 177 5.67 2.00 12.08
N LYS A 178 5.36 0.76 12.47
CA LYS A 178 6.28 -0.09 13.23
C LYS A 178 7.50 -0.50 12.39
N PHE A 179 7.32 -0.77 11.10
CA PHE A 179 8.45 -1.04 10.20
C PHE A 179 9.37 0.18 10.07
N VAL A 180 8.80 1.37 9.78
CA VAL A 180 9.57 2.63 9.66
C VAL A 180 10.31 2.95 10.96
N ARG A 181 9.67 2.73 12.11
CA ARG A 181 10.31 2.88 13.43
C ARG A 181 11.50 1.93 13.57
N ASN A 182 11.34 0.65 13.22
CA ASN A 182 12.43 -0.33 13.29
C ASN A 182 13.60 0.08 12.39
N LEU A 183 13.30 0.54 11.17
CA LEU A 183 14.31 1.03 10.23
C LEU A 183 15.11 2.20 10.80
N ASN A 184 14.41 3.21 11.35
CA ASN A 184 15.07 4.37 11.94
C ASN A 184 15.89 4.04 13.19
N THR A 185 15.39 3.14 14.04
CA THR A 185 16.16 2.62 15.19
C THR A 185 17.43 1.92 14.71
N PHE A 186 17.33 1.08 13.68
CA PHE A 186 18.47 0.36 13.14
C PHE A 186 19.52 1.30 12.53
N LYS A 187 19.11 2.28 11.72
CA LYS A 187 20.00 3.33 11.19
C LYS A 187 20.79 4.03 12.30
N ARG A 188 20.13 4.37 13.41
CA ARG A 188 20.79 4.99 14.57
C ARG A 188 21.80 4.08 15.24
N TYR A 189 21.53 2.77 15.32
CA TYR A 189 22.50 1.81 15.87
C TYR A 189 23.70 1.64 14.96
N LEU A 190 23.49 1.56 13.65
CA LEU A 190 24.59 1.48 12.68
C LEU A 190 25.48 2.72 12.73
N LYS A 191 24.88 3.92 12.80
CA LYS A 191 25.66 5.16 12.90
C LYS A 191 26.54 5.20 14.15
N LYS A 192 26.05 4.67 15.29
CA LYS A 192 26.85 4.54 16.52
C LYS A 192 27.93 3.48 16.37
N ALA A 193 27.64 2.39 15.67
CA ALA A 193 28.57 1.28 15.45
C ALA A 193 29.77 1.65 14.58
N GLU A 194 29.75 2.80 13.88
CA GLU A 194 30.93 3.35 13.19
C GLU A 194 32.09 3.65 14.16
N ILE A 195 31.78 3.94 15.43
CA ILE A 195 32.77 4.36 16.44
C ILE A 195 32.72 3.54 17.74
N ASP A 196 31.79 2.61 17.88
CA ASP A 196 31.55 1.83 19.11
C ASP A 196 31.23 0.36 18.81
N HIS A 197 32.13 -0.55 19.18
CA HIS A 197 31.95 -1.99 19.02
C HIS A 197 30.75 -2.55 19.82
N TYR A 198 30.37 -1.94 20.94
CA TYR A 198 29.18 -2.35 21.68
C TYR A 198 27.89 -1.98 20.92
N ALA A 199 27.90 -0.87 20.17
CA ALA A 199 26.81 -0.54 19.26
C ALA A 199 26.69 -1.53 18.08
N LEU A 200 27.80 -2.12 17.62
CA LEU A 200 27.77 -3.21 16.63
C LEU A 200 27.02 -4.44 17.18
N TYR A 201 27.32 -4.87 18.40
CA TYR A 201 26.60 -5.97 19.05
C TYR A 201 25.11 -5.67 19.26
N ARG A 202 24.77 -4.42 19.61
CA ARG A 202 23.37 -3.98 19.73
C ARG A 202 22.64 -4.01 18.39
N SER A 203 23.29 -3.61 17.30
CA SER A 203 22.76 -3.72 15.94
C SER A 203 22.43 -5.16 15.59
N LEU A 204 23.35 -6.10 15.85
CA LEU A 204 23.13 -7.53 15.63
C LEU A 204 21.97 -8.08 16.48
N SER A 205 21.97 -7.76 17.77
CA SER A 205 20.92 -8.20 18.70
C SER A 205 19.54 -7.67 18.28
N PHE A 206 19.47 -6.44 17.78
CA PHE A 206 18.25 -5.84 17.28
C PHE A 206 17.71 -6.57 16.04
N LEU A 207 18.57 -6.87 15.06
CA LEU A 207 18.18 -7.60 13.84
C LEU A 207 17.57 -8.97 14.15
N LYS A 208 18.03 -9.64 15.22
CA LYS A 208 17.50 -10.95 15.64
C LYS A 208 16.08 -10.87 16.21
N VAL A 209 15.68 -9.72 16.76
CA VAL A 209 14.42 -9.57 17.51
C VAL A 209 13.37 -8.77 16.75
N CYS A 210 13.77 -7.96 15.77
CA CYS A 210 12.85 -7.10 15.03
C CYS A 210 11.93 -7.85 14.04
N ASN A 211 12.18 -9.14 13.79
CA ASN A 211 11.39 -10.05 12.94
C ASN A 211 11.28 -9.64 11.45
N CYS A 212 12.08 -8.67 11.01
CA CYS A 212 12.17 -8.22 9.62
C CYS A 212 13.61 -7.81 9.24
N GLY A 213 14.61 -8.48 9.83
CA GLY A 213 16.02 -8.07 9.75
C GLY A 213 16.54 -7.94 8.32
N ASP A 214 16.20 -8.87 7.44
CA ASP A 214 16.62 -8.89 6.04
C ASP A 214 16.13 -7.65 5.26
N LEU A 215 14.87 -7.27 5.47
CA LEU A 215 14.29 -6.08 4.87
C LEU A 215 15.00 -4.82 5.37
N LEU A 216 15.25 -4.72 6.68
CA LEU A 216 15.94 -3.57 7.26
C LEU A 216 17.37 -3.43 6.71
N LEU A 217 18.11 -4.54 6.61
CA LEU A 217 19.46 -4.57 6.03
C LEU A 217 19.47 -4.05 4.60
N ARG A 218 18.53 -4.50 3.77
CA ARG A 218 18.40 -4.00 2.39
C ARG A 218 18.15 -2.50 2.36
N TYR A 219 17.26 -2.00 3.21
CA TYR A 219 16.94 -0.56 3.25
C TYR A 219 18.12 0.30 3.69
N VAL A 220 18.84 -0.08 4.73
CA VAL A 220 19.96 0.73 5.21
C VAL A 220 21.12 0.75 4.24
N LYS A 221 21.31 -0.31 3.44
CA LYS A 221 22.35 -0.33 2.41
C LYS A 221 22.09 0.67 1.29
N LEU A 222 20.81 0.93 0.97
CA LEU A 222 20.42 1.89 -0.07
C LEU A 222 20.77 3.34 0.28
N ASP A 223 20.77 3.70 1.57
CA ASP A 223 21.02 5.08 2.02
C ASP A 223 22.28 5.28 2.87
N ALA A 224 23.00 4.20 3.20
CA ALA A 224 24.22 4.23 4.00
C ALA A 224 25.38 5.00 3.34
N GLY A 225 26.16 5.69 4.17
CA GLY A 225 27.49 6.20 3.79
C GLY A 225 28.56 5.10 3.86
N THR A 226 29.76 5.39 3.36
CA THR A 226 30.87 4.43 3.28
C THR A 226 31.23 3.77 4.62
N GLU A 227 31.28 4.54 5.72
CA GLU A 227 31.60 4.00 7.04
C GLU A 227 30.49 3.08 7.57
N THR A 228 29.22 3.47 7.37
CA THR A 228 28.07 2.62 7.70
C THR A 228 28.07 1.33 6.89
N LEU A 229 28.47 1.37 5.60
CA LEU A 229 28.58 0.17 4.76
C LEU A 229 29.63 -0.81 5.28
N ARG A 230 30.77 -0.34 5.79
CA ARG A 230 31.78 -1.21 6.44
C ARG A 230 31.22 -1.89 7.69
N VAL A 231 30.47 -1.16 8.50
CA VAL A 231 29.77 -1.71 9.67
C VAL A 231 28.76 -2.78 9.24
N ILE A 232 27.99 -2.53 8.18
CA ILE A 232 27.03 -3.50 7.63
C ILE A 232 27.75 -4.76 7.13
N ALA A 233 28.84 -4.62 6.36
CA ALA A 233 29.62 -5.75 5.87
C ALA A 233 30.18 -6.61 7.02
N ALA A 234 30.65 -5.97 8.09
CA ALA A 234 31.07 -6.68 9.30
C ALA A 234 29.89 -7.45 9.93
N LEU A 235 28.73 -6.82 10.09
CA LEU A 235 27.52 -7.49 10.60
C LEU A 235 27.13 -8.70 9.76
N GLU A 236 27.14 -8.57 8.44
CA GLU A 236 26.76 -9.66 7.53
C GLU A 236 27.74 -10.82 7.57
N THR A 237 29.03 -10.51 7.74
CA THR A 237 30.06 -11.54 7.97
C THR A 237 29.76 -12.29 9.26
N PHE A 238 29.48 -11.59 10.37
CA PHE A 238 29.08 -12.25 11.63
C PHE A 238 27.77 -13.05 11.49
N ILE A 239 26.78 -12.55 10.77
CA ILE A 239 25.51 -13.25 10.54
C ILE A 239 25.76 -14.57 9.78
N ARG A 240 26.61 -14.52 8.76
CA ARG A 240 26.98 -15.67 7.93
C ARG A 240 27.80 -16.69 8.72
N ASP A 241 28.83 -16.24 9.42
CA ASP A 241 29.76 -17.11 10.15
C ASP A 241 29.09 -17.83 11.32
N VAL A 242 28.15 -17.16 12.00
CA VAL A 242 27.41 -17.72 13.13
C VAL A 242 26.12 -18.42 12.68
N ASN A 243 25.86 -18.48 11.37
CA ASN A 243 24.63 -19.02 10.76
C ASN A 243 23.35 -18.48 11.44
N LEU A 244 23.35 -17.18 11.69
CA LEU A 244 22.26 -16.50 12.40
C LEU A 244 21.08 -16.33 11.46
N LYS A 245 19.97 -16.99 11.79
CA LYS A 245 18.69 -16.75 11.11
C LYS A 245 18.11 -15.42 11.56
N LEU A 246 18.17 -14.42 10.68
CA LEU A 246 17.35 -13.23 10.79
C LEU A 246 15.91 -13.68 10.55
N GLN A 247 15.06 -13.52 11.57
CA GLN A 247 13.68 -14.00 11.54
C GLN A 247 12.75 -12.95 10.94
#